data_AF-A0A382FMR6-F1
#
_entry.id   AF-A0A382FMR6-F1
#
_cell.length_a   1.000
_cell.length_b   1.000
_cell.length_c   1.000
_cell.angle_alpha   90.00
_cell.angle_beta   90.00
_cell.angle_gamma   90.00
#
_symmetry.space_group_name_H-M   'P 1'
#
loop_
_entity.id
_entity.type
_entity.pdbx_description
1 polymer ?
#
loop_
_entity_poly.entity_id
_entity_poly.type
_entity_poly.pdbx_seq_one_letter_code
_entity_poly.pdbx_strand_id
1 'polypeptide(L)'
;LIGGVDESNQIYLHARVGSQLYSSFNGGISWEVKGDLPTGTFTINSFACAPNNPDEIVIGNVDGYKSINGGESWELINHWWEYYSYPETMLHADLPEFNYFINPESGQEFQLISTDGGIYISYDHFESVQNISLSGLGVSQYYSTYTTRFSPHHVFAGSQDQGFQRHLSEGAYDGVLNFEQTISGDYGHIVSGDGGSSLWTDYPGFVMYYDDIANSTNMVSWDFEGSGYLWLPPLMIDPYQSNVVYIGGGGIESQNHMVRVTYGISGMESEDIPYTFNSKVSAMAFSPVTNHYWYVSTEDGKFYYSTTMGQEFTQTSSFSGPESHYFYGSSILPSPVDNQRIYIGGSGYSNPAVYLSTNGGESFIPFDNGLPNTLIYEMACLPDESMIFAATEVGPYAYSFDEGHWEDISADNAPDQTYWTVDYIHEIHTVRFGTYGRGIWDYTFDYNPVLLEGDLNQDETVNVEDLIVLVEIVLTDMDISDYVMSVGDLNYDASIDLIDILILADMLAD
;
A
#
# COMPACT_ATOMS: atom_id res chain seq x y z
N LEU A 1 -14.19 -13.37 31.70
CA LEU A 1 -15.31 -13.38 32.68
C LEU A 1 -16.21 -12.24 32.26
N ILE A 2 -17.48 -12.52 32.06
CA ILE A 2 -18.52 -11.56 31.69
C ILE A 2 -19.72 -11.78 32.62
N GLY A 3 -20.69 -10.87 32.62
CA GLY A 3 -21.90 -11.03 33.43
C GLY A 3 -22.73 -9.78 33.50
N GLY A 4 -23.81 -9.88 34.26
CA GLY A 4 -24.80 -8.83 34.39
C GLY A 4 -25.68 -9.05 35.61
N VAL A 5 -26.84 -8.40 35.60
CA VAL A 5 -27.82 -8.47 36.68
C VAL A 5 -29.19 -8.76 36.07
N ASP A 6 -29.81 -9.87 36.46
CA ASP A 6 -31.11 -10.27 35.91
C ASP A 6 -32.26 -9.37 36.42
N GLU A 7 -33.48 -9.59 35.89
CA GLU A 7 -34.69 -8.87 36.31
C GLU A 7 -35.02 -9.02 37.81
N SER A 8 -34.49 -10.06 38.47
CA SER A 8 -34.63 -10.31 39.91
C SER A 8 -33.50 -9.66 40.74
N ASN A 9 -32.67 -8.84 40.11
CA ASN A 9 -31.51 -8.18 40.69
C ASN A 9 -30.45 -9.16 41.24
N GLN A 10 -30.36 -10.36 40.64
CA GLN A 10 -29.32 -11.34 40.94
C GLN A 10 -28.16 -11.20 39.96
N ILE A 11 -26.94 -11.23 40.49
CA ILE A 11 -25.72 -11.21 39.69
C ILE A 11 -25.53 -12.59 39.06
N TYR A 12 -25.41 -12.61 37.73
CA TYR A 12 -24.94 -13.77 36.99
C TYR A 12 -23.58 -13.49 36.36
N LEU A 13 -22.81 -14.55 36.15
CA LEU A 13 -21.48 -14.50 35.57
C LEU A 13 -21.28 -15.68 34.61
N HIS A 14 -20.63 -15.43 33.49
CA HIS A 14 -20.15 -16.46 32.57
C HIS A 14 -18.63 -16.40 32.44
N ALA A 15 -18.00 -17.56 32.53
CA ALA A 15 -16.57 -17.72 32.44
C ALA A 15 -16.21 -18.74 31.37
N ARG A 16 -15.37 -18.31 30.44
CA ARG A 16 -14.64 -19.21 29.54
C ARG A 16 -13.36 -19.67 30.22
N VAL A 17 -13.13 -20.98 30.25
CA VAL A 17 -11.85 -21.58 30.67
C VAL A 17 -11.43 -22.59 29.60
N GLY A 18 -10.44 -22.23 28.79
CA GLY A 18 -10.10 -23.00 27.59
C GLY A 18 -11.26 -22.97 26.58
N SER A 19 -11.77 -24.15 26.21
CA SER A 19 -12.95 -24.31 25.36
C SER A 19 -14.26 -24.43 26.15
N GLN A 20 -14.21 -24.47 27.48
CA GLN A 20 -15.39 -24.76 28.30
C GLN A 20 -16.08 -23.49 28.79
N LEU A 21 -17.40 -23.47 28.72
CA LEU A 21 -18.26 -22.46 29.35
C LEU A 21 -18.70 -22.89 30.75
N TYR A 22 -18.54 -21.98 31.70
CA TYR A 22 -19.07 -22.06 33.05
C TYR A 22 -20.01 -20.90 33.32
N SER A 23 -21.10 -21.14 34.03
CA SER A 23 -22.06 -20.10 34.43
C SER A 23 -22.28 -20.12 35.94
N SER A 24 -22.48 -18.96 36.53
CA SER A 24 -22.87 -18.78 37.93
C SER A 24 -24.07 -17.86 37.97
N PHE A 25 -25.13 -18.27 38.66
CA PHE A 25 -26.37 -17.47 38.84
C PHE A 25 -26.51 -16.95 40.28
N ASN A 26 -25.41 -16.92 41.03
CA ASN A 26 -25.39 -16.50 42.43
C ASN A 26 -24.14 -15.68 42.78
N GLY A 27 -23.71 -14.82 41.86
CA GLY A 27 -22.57 -13.92 42.06
C GLY A 27 -21.23 -14.64 42.23
N GLY A 28 -21.05 -15.81 41.61
CA GLY A 28 -19.78 -16.56 41.62
C GLY A 28 -19.59 -17.51 42.81
N ILE A 29 -20.62 -17.72 43.64
CA ILE A 29 -20.56 -18.63 44.79
C ILE A 29 -20.46 -20.10 44.33
N SER A 30 -21.22 -20.47 43.30
CA SER A 30 -21.14 -21.78 42.66
C SER A 30 -21.19 -21.64 41.14
N TRP A 31 -20.56 -22.59 40.45
CA TRP A 31 -20.42 -22.61 39.00
C TRP A 31 -20.94 -23.93 38.43
N GLU A 32 -21.67 -23.82 37.33
CA GLU A 32 -22.19 -24.94 36.55
C GLU A 32 -21.44 -25.01 35.22
N VAL A 33 -21.09 -26.22 34.79
CA VAL A 33 -20.51 -26.46 33.46
C VAL A 33 -21.65 -26.47 32.46
N LYS A 34 -21.60 -25.60 31.44
CA LYS A 34 -22.63 -25.49 30.40
C LYS A 34 -22.31 -26.31 29.15
N GLY A 35 -21.03 -26.55 28.89
CA GLY A 35 -20.59 -27.30 27.71
C GLY A 35 -19.47 -26.58 26.98
N ASP A 36 -19.10 -27.13 25.83
CA ASP A 36 -18.03 -26.58 25.00
C ASP A 36 -18.56 -25.37 24.21
N LEU A 37 -17.70 -24.36 24.07
CA LEU A 37 -17.93 -23.23 23.19
C LEU A 37 -17.83 -23.69 21.72
N PRO A 38 -18.62 -23.10 20.82
CA PRO A 38 -18.63 -23.48 19.40
C PRO A 38 -17.33 -23.09 18.69
N THR A 39 -16.61 -22.10 19.24
CA THR A 39 -15.35 -21.57 18.68
C THR A 39 -14.44 -21.02 19.78
N GLY A 40 -13.21 -20.66 19.40
CA GLY A 40 -12.31 -19.86 20.21
C GLY A 40 -12.74 -18.40 20.27
N THR A 41 -11.80 -17.51 20.62
CA THR A 41 -12.04 -16.06 20.60
C THR A 41 -10.99 -15.40 19.73
N PHE A 42 -11.36 -14.42 18.89
CA PHE A 42 -10.37 -13.67 18.09
C PHE A 42 -9.48 -12.83 19.02
N THR A 43 -10.09 -12.04 19.89
CA THR A 43 -9.41 -11.38 21.02
C THR A 43 -10.06 -11.76 22.35
N ILE A 44 -9.62 -11.17 23.46
CA ILE A 44 -10.28 -11.37 24.76
C ILE A 44 -11.70 -10.76 24.81
N ASN A 45 -12.01 -9.79 23.95
CA ASN A 45 -13.29 -9.08 23.91
C ASN A 45 -14.35 -9.77 23.01
N SER A 46 -13.97 -10.84 22.30
CA SER A 46 -14.88 -11.58 21.43
C SER A 46 -15.86 -12.49 22.18
N PHE A 47 -16.04 -12.32 23.49
CA PHE A 47 -16.96 -13.10 24.31
C PHE A 47 -17.73 -12.16 25.23
N ALA A 48 -19.04 -12.04 25.02
CA ALA A 48 -19.91 -11.10 25.71
C ALA A 48 -21.28 -11.71 26.02
N CYS A 49 -22.07 -11.05 26.87
CA CYS A 49 -23.43 -11.44 27.20
C CYS A 49 -24.28 -10.18 27.40
N ALA A 50 -25.59 -10.32 27.25
CA ALA A 50 -26.50 -9.24 27.58
C ALA A 50 -26.30 -8.81 29.05
N PRO A 51 -26.54 -7.54 29.40
CA PRO A 51 -26.36 -7.02 30.76
C PRO A 51 -27.50 -7.39 31.71
N ASN A 52 -28.67 -7.78 31.19
CA ASN A 52 -29.89 -8.05 31.94
C ASN A 52 -30.51 -9.45 31.71
N ASN A 53 -29.94 -10.24 30.80
CA ASN A 53 -30.43 -11.58 30.45
C ASN A 53 -29.25 -12.57 30.44
N PRO A 54 -29.21 -13.54 31.38
CA PRO A 54 -28.12 -14.52 31.45
C PRO A 54 -28.18 -15.59 30.35
N ASP A 55 -29.27 -15.66 29.61
CA ASP A 55 -29.42 -16.66 28.55
C ASP A 55 -28.80 -16.19 27.22
N GLU A 56 -28.62 -14.88 27.06
CA GLU A 56 -28.10 -14.22 25.85
C GLU A 56 -26.58 -14.08 25.93
N ILE A 57 -25.86 -14.94 25.21
CA ILE A 57 -24.40 -15.00 25.20
C ILE A 57 -23.92 -15.02 23.75
N VAL A 58 -22.82 -14.31 23.46
CA VAL A 58 -22.19 -14.28 22.15
C VAL A 58 -20.70 -14.58 22.24
N ILE A 59 -20.19 -15.28 21.24
CA ILE A 59 -18.77 -15.54 21.05
C ILE A 59 -18.39 -15.40 19.58
N GLY A 60 -17.23 -14.85 19.27
CA GLY A 60 -16.72 -14.79 17.91
C GLY A 60 -15.24 -15.09 17.78
N ASN A 61 -14.90 -15.61 16.61
CA ASN A 61 -13.54 -15.76 16.12
C ASN A 61 -13.55 -15.27 14.66
N VAL A 62 -13.26 -16.12 13.68
CA VAL A 62 -13.58 -15.85 12.27
C VAL A 62 -15.08 -15.66 12.06
N ASP A 63 -15.89 -16.61 12.57
CA ASP A 63 -17.35 -16.54 12.57
C ASP A 63 -17.90 -16.22 13.97
N GLY A 64 -19.12 -15.68 14.01
CA GLY A 64 -19.83 -15.33 15.24
C GLY A 64 -20.96 -16.30 15.58
N TYR A 65 -21.10 -16.64 16.86
CA TYR A 65 -22.14 -17.53 17.37
C TYR A 65 -22.85 -16.91 18.57
N LYS A 66 -24.17 -17.01 18.59
CA LYS A 66 -25.02 -16.58 19.70
C LYS A 66 -25.71 -17.76 20.38
N SER A 67 -26.11 -17.55 21.63
CA SER A 67 -26.93 -18.46 22.41
C SER A 67 -28.04 -17.69 23.08
N ILE A 68 -29.24 -18.27 23.09
CA ILE A 68 -30.45 -17.74 23.73
C ILE A 68 -30.91 -18.62 24.92
N ASN A 69 -30.04 -19.53 25.38
CA ASN A 69 -30.34 -20.49 26.45
C ASN A 69 -29.14 -20.71 27.39
N GLY A 70 -28.33 -19.66 27.57
CA GLY A 70 -27.23 -19.64 28.52
C GLY A 70 -26.04 -20.52 28.11
N GLY A 71 -25.89 -20.77 26.81
CA GLY A 71 -24.80 -21.55 26.22
C GLY A 71 -25.04 -23.06 26.16
N GLU A 72 -26.28 -23.53 26.31
CA GLU A 72 -26.65 -24.96 26.10
C GLU A 72 -26.63 -25.33 24.61
N SER A 73 -26.99 -24.38 23.74
CA SER A 73 -26.85 -24.49 22.29
C SER A 73 -26.42 -23.16 21.67
N TRP A 74 -25.80 -23.24 20.50
CA TRP A 74 -25.26 -22.11 19.77
C TRP A 74 -25.79 -22.08 18.34
N GLU A 75 -26.07 -20.88 17.86
CA GLU A 75 -26.49 -20.59 16.51
C GLU A 75 -25.45 -19.67 15.85
N LEU A 76 -25.11 -19.99 14.60
CA LEU A 76 -24.24 -19.15 13.78
C LEU A 76 -24.99 -17.87 13.39
N ILE A 77 -24.35 -16.70 13.50
CA ILE A 77 -24.94 -15.42 13.09
C ILE A 77 -25.01 -15.35 11.56
N ASN A 78 -23.85 -15.46 10.89
CA ASN A 78 -23.70 -15.69 9.47
C ASN A 78 -22.33 -16.34 9.22
N HIS A 79 -22.14 -16.92 8.04
CA HIS A 79 -20.80 -17.25 7.59
C HIS A 79 -20.10 -16.00 7.06
N TRP A 80 -18.83 -15.80 7.42
CA TRP A 80 -18.08 -14.59 7.06
C TRP A 80 -18.08 -14.30 5.55
N TRP A 81 -18.03 -15.32 4.68
CA TRP A 81 -18.02 -15.13 3.23
C TRP A 81 -19.35 -14.59 2.66
N GLU A 82 -20.44 -14.62 3.44
CA GLU A 82 -21.70 -13.98 3.06
C GLU A 82 -21.57 -12.45 3.02
N TYR A 83 -20.61 -11.88 3.75
CA TYR A 83 -20.23 -10.46 3.66
C TYR A 83 -19.95 -10.02 2.23
N TYR A 84 -19.25 -10.84 1.44
CA TYR A 84 -18.88 -10.48 0.06
C TYR A 84 -20.09 -10.22 -0.86
N SER A 85 -21.25 -10.80 -0.54
CA SER A 85 -22.48 -10.53 -1.27
C SER A 85 -23.34 -9.43 -0.63
N TYR A 86 -23.19 -9.21 0.68
CA TYR A 86 -24.09 -8.37 1.49
C TYR A 86 -23.32 -7.60 2.59
N PRO A 87 -22.38 -6.71 2.22
CA PRO A 87 -21.52 -6.03 3.19
C PRO A 87 -22.28 -5.12 4.16
N GLU A 88 -23.49 -4.70 3.78
CA GLU A 88 -24.36 -3.86 4.60
C GLU A 88 -25.04 -4.63 5.75
N THR A 89 -25.23 -5.94 5.62
CA THR A 89 -26.12 -6.73 6.51
C THR A 89 -25.54 -8.06 6.99
N MET A 90 -24.33 -8.43 6.57
CA MET A 90 -23.63 -9.64 7.04
C MET A 90 -22.33 -9.23 7.71
N LEU A 91 -21.98 -9.87 8.83
CA LEU A 91 -20.71 -9.61 9.51
C LEU A 91 -19.56 -10.09 8.63
N HIS A 92 -18.51 -9.26 8.56
CA HIS A 92 -17.21 -9.67 8.06
C HIS A 92 -16.56 -10.72 8.98
N ALA A 93 -15.53 -11.40 8.46
CA ALA A 93 -14.63 -12.22 9.26
C ALA A 93 -13.98 -11.44 10.40
N ASP A 94 -13.45 -12.20 11.36
CA ASP A 94 -12.60 -11.74 12.45
C ASP A 94 -13.29 -10.73 13.35
N LEU A 95 -13.84 -11.25 14.44
CA LEU A 95 -14.76 -10.56 15.33
C LEU A 95 -14.07 -10.23 16.65
N PRO A 96 -13.25 -9.17 16.74
CA PRO A 96 -12.51 -8.81 17.94
C PRO A 96 -13.40 -8.46 19.12
N GLU A 97 -14.61 -7.94 18.89
CA GLU A 97 -15.40 -7.38 19.99
C GLU A 97 -16.91 -7.42 19.73
N PHE A 98 -17.64 -7.86 20.75
CA PHE A 98 -19.08 -7.68 20.88
C PHE A 98 -19.34 -6.88 22.15
N ASN A 99 -20.16 -5.83 22.04
CA ASN A 99 -20.60 -5.06 23.20
C ASN A 99 -22.10 -4.88 23.21
N TYR A 100 -22.66 -4.91 24.42
CA TYR A 100 -24.05 -4.61 24.69
C TYR A 100 -24.16 -3.24 25.36
N PHE A 101 -25.07 -2.42 24.87
CA PHE A 101 -25.33 -1.09 25.38
C PHE A 101 -26.82 -0.94 25.69
N ILE A 102 -27.12 -0.16 26.72
CA ILE A 102 -28.49 0.30 26.97
C ILE A 102 -28.48 1.80 26.74
N ASN A 103 -29.31 2.26 25.81
CA ASN A 103 -29.52 3.69 25.62
C ASN A 103 -30.12 4.27 26.91
N PRO A 104 -29.45 5.22 27.59
CA PRO A 104 -29.89 5.72 28.90
C PRO A 104 -31.19 6.54 28.81
N GLU A 105 -31.54 7.05 27.63
CA GLU A 105 -32.74 7.86 27.41
C GLU A 105 -33.96 7.00 27.05
N SER A 106 -33.79 6.02 26.16
CA SER A 106 -34.90 5.17 25.70
C SER A 106 -35.04 3.86 26.49
N GLY A 107 -33.98 3.43 27.18
CA GLY A 107 -33.88 2.10 27.78
C GLY A 107 -33.73 0.97 26.77
N GLN A 108 -33.61 1.28 25.47
CA GLN A 108 -33.44 0.28 24.42
C GLN A 108 -32.04 -0.31 24.47
N GLU A 109 -31.96 -1.63 24.49
CA GLU A 109 -30.71 -2.36 24.31
C GLU A 109 -30.32 -2.40 22.83
N PHE A 110 -29.02 -2.28 22.55
CA PHE A 110 -28.44 -2.48 21.23
C PHE A 110 -27.04 -3.04 21.38
N GLN A 111 -26.54 -3.70 20.33
CA GLN A 111 -25.22 -4.29 20.30
C GLN A 111 -24.35 -3.62 19.25
N LEU A 112 -23.07 -3.40 19.55
CA LEU A 112 -22.06 -3.05 18.57
C LEU A 112 -21.11 -4.21 18.38
N ILE A 113 -20.76 -4.48 17.13
CA ILE A 113 -19.88 -5.57 16.73
C ILE A 113 -18.75 -4.95 15.93
N SER A 114 -17.52 -5.15 16.39
CA SER A 114 -16.32 -4.77 15.62
C SER A 114 -15.85 -5.98 14.83
N THR A 115 -15.50 -5.75 13.57
CA THR A 115 -14.97 -6.72 12.64
C THR A 115 -13.79 -6.11 11.88
N ASP A 116 -12.97 -6.90 11.20
CA ASP A 116 -11.93 -6.36 10.32
C ASP A 116 -12.52 -5.63 9.09
N GLY A 117 -13.77 -5.93 8.74
CA GLY A 117 -14.58 -5.21 7.76
C GLY A 117 -15.35 -3.99 8.29
N GLY A 118 -15.16 -3.60 9.56
CA GLY A 118 -15.74 -2.38 10.15
C GLY A 118 -16.65 -2.60 11.37
N ILE A 119 -17.60 -1.69 11.58
CA ILE A 119 -18.47 -1.68 12.78
C ILE A 119 -19.93 -1.90 12.37
N TYR A 120 -20.59 -2.79 13.09
CA TYR A 120 -21.99 -3.14 12.92
C TYR A 120 -22.81 -2.81 14.17
N ILE A 121 -24.10 -2.58 13.96
CA ILE A 121 -25.10 -2.44 15.01
C ILE A 121 -26.17 -3.51 14.88
N SER A 122 -26.67 -4.00 16.02
CA SER A 122 -27.86 -4.86 16.12
C SER A 122 -28.79 -4.34 17.21
N TYR A 123 -30.09 -4.59 17.06
CA TYR A 123 -31.13 -4.24 18.03
C TYR A 123 -31.97 -5.45 18.46
N ASP A 124 -31.60 -6.63 17.98
CA ASP A 124 -32.37 -7.86 18.10
C ASP A 124 -31.47 -9.06 18.44
N HIS A 125 -30.37 -8.81 19.16
CA HIS A 125 -29.45 -9.85 19.61
C HIS A 125 -28.87 -10.65 18.43
N PHE A 126 -28.40 -9.92 17.41
CA PHE A 126 -27.75 -10.46 16.22
C PHE A 126 -28.66 -11.38 15.37
N GLU A 127 -29.98 -11.21 15.42
CA GLU A 127 -30.88 -11.76 14.37
C GLU A 127 -30.69 -10.97 13.06
N SER A 128 -30.43 -9.67 13.18
CA SER A 128 -30.00 -8.83 12.09
C SER A 128 -28.87 -7.90 12.54
N VAL A 129 -28.00 -7.56 11.59
CA VAL A 129 -26.92 -6.58 11.78
C VAL A 129 -26.96 -5.55 10.66
N GLN A 130 -26.51 -4.34 10.96
CA GLN A 130 -26.35 -3.26 10.00
C GLN A 130 -24.94 -2.70 10.09
N ASN A 131 -24.22 -2.69 8.97
CA ASN A 131 -22.92 -2.04 8.87
C ASN A 131 -23.09 -0.51 8.95
N ILE A 132 -22.48 0.11 9.96
CA ILE A 132 -22.51 1.57 10.18
C ILE A 132 -21.19 2.26 9.80
N SER A 133 -20.32 1.53 9.10
CA SER A 133 -18.97 1.95 8.73
C SER A 133 -18.68 1.99 7.23
N LEU A 134 -19.71 1.83 6.39
CA LEU A 134 -19.58 1.84 4.92
C LEU A 134 -19.04 3.15 4.35
N SER A 135 -19.11 4.26 5.09
CA SER A 135 -18.58 5.55 4.65
C SER A 135 -18.24 6.46 5.82
N GLY A 136 -17.38 7.45 5.58
CA GLY A 136 -17.14 8.58 6.48
C GLY A 136 -16.20 8.33 7.67
N LEU A 137 -15.75 7.09 7.91
CA LEU A 137 -14.81 6.80 8.99
C LEU A 137 -13.35 7.07 8.61
N GLY A 138 -12.98 6.85 7.35
CA GLY A 138 -11.59 6.96 6.87
C GLY A 138 -10.65 6.01 7.59
N VAL A 139 -11.07 4.77 7.85
CA VAL A 139 -10.32 3.77 8.65
C VAL A 139 -9.68 2.66 7.82
N SER A 140 -9.69 2.77 6.50
CA SER A 140 -9.08 1.77 5.62
C SER A 140 -7.57 1.69 5.84
N GLN A 141 -7.09 0.45 5.78
CA GLN A 141 -5.71 0.05 6.00
C GLN A 141 -5.05 -0.21 4.64
N TYR A 142 -4.48 0.84 4.02
CA TYR A 142 -4.07 0.81 2.61
C TYR A 142 -2.64 0.33 2.39
N TYR A 143 -2.46 -0.89 1.84
CA TYR A 143 -1.18 -1.46 1.41
C TYR A 143 -0.54 -0.68 0.27
N SER A 144 -1.35 -0.34 -0.74
CA SER A 144 -0.89 0.33 -1.96
C SER A 144 -1.85 1.42 -2.40
N THR A 145 -1.34 2.49 -3.00
CA THR A 145 -2.16 3.50 -3.68
C THR A 145 -1.58 3.83 -5.05
N TYR A 146 -2.42 4.18 -6.02
CA TYR A 146 -2.00 4.67 -7.33
C TYR A 146 -2.97 5.73 -7.84
N THR A 147 -2.45 6.86 -8.32
CA THR A 147 -3.26 7.89 -9.00
C THR A 147 -2.97 7.92 -10.49
N THR A 148 -4.00 8.01 -11.34
CA THR A 148 -3.79 8.13 -12.79
C THR A 148 -3.01 9.40 -13.13
N ARG A 149 -2.05 9.28 -14.06
CA ARG A 149 -1.16 10.36 -14.54
C ARG A 149 -1.82 11.31 -15.53
N PHE A 150 -3.14 11.24 -15.66
CA PHE A 150 -3.92 12.08 -16.54
C PHE A 150 -5.29 12.36 -15.94
N SER A 151 -5.86 13.50 -16.33
CA SER A 151 -7.21 13.92 -15.94
C SER A 151 -8.24 12.84 -16.29
N PRO A 152 -9.16 12.49 -15.38
CA PRO A 152 -9.50 13.24 -14.16
C PRO A 152 -8.77 12.79 -12.88
N HIS A 153 -7.64 12.08 -12.97
CA HIS A 153 -6.86 11.60 -11.82
C HIS A 153 -7.69 10.65 -10.94
N HIS A 154 -8.04 9.49 -11.46
CA HIS A 154 -8.68 8.43 -10.66
C HIS A 154 -7.69 7.89 -9.62
N VAL A 155 -8.19 7.44 -8.48
CA VAL A 155 -7.37 6.90 -7.39
C VAL A 155 -7.74 5.46 -7.15
N PHE A 156 -6.74 4.59 -7.07
CA PHE A 156 -6.90 3.17 -6.76
C PHE A 156 -6.15 2.86 -5.48
N ALA A 157 -6.70 1.94 -4.69
CA ALA A 157 -6.09 1.54 -3.44
C ALA A 157 -6.29 0.05 -3.18
N GLY A 158 -5.21 -0.62 -2.79
CA GLY A 158 -5.23 -1.96 -2.24
C GLY A 158 -5.27 -1.86 -0.73
N SER A 159 -6.19 -2.57 -0.07
CA SER A 159 -6.36 -2.51 1.38
C SER A 159 -6.42 -3.88 2.04
N GLN A 160 -6.19 -3.92 3.34
CA GLN A 160 -6.45 -5.08 4.19
C GLN A 160 -7.93 -5.29 4.38
N ASP A 161 -8.41 -6.51 4.09
CA ASP A 161 -9.78 -7.03 4.23
C ASP A 161 -10.87 -6.30 3.41
N GLN A 162 -10.84 -4.98 3.43
CA GLN A 162 -11.68 -4.05 2.72
C GLN A 162 -11.37 -3.94 1.23
N GLY A 163 -10.47 -4.76 0.70
CA GLY A 163 -10.44 -5.04 -0.73
C GLY A 163 -9.66 -4.07 -1.60
N PHE A 164 -9.75 -4.34 -2.89
CA PHE A 164 -9.36 -3.40 -3.93
C PHE A 164 -10.46 -2.34 -4.08
N GLN A 165 -10.06 -1.08 -3.96
CA GLN A 165 -10.94 0.07 -3.91
C GLN A 165 -10.58 1.06 -5.01
N ARG A 166 -11.58 1.82 -5.48
CA ARG A 166 -11.35 2.90 -6.45
C ARG A 166 -12.20 4.13 -6.18
N HIS A 167 -11.63 5.28 -6.52
CA HIS A 167 -12.32 6.55 -6.64
C HIS A 167 -12.23 7.03 -8.09
N LEU A 168 -13.37 7.01 -8.79
CA LEU A 168 -13.47 7.54 -10.14
C LEU A 168 -13.79 9.03 -10.08
N SER A 169 -12.73 9.86 -10.06
CA SER A 169 -12.84 11.32 -10.05
C SER A 169 -13.60 11.88 -11.26
N GLU A 170 -14.34 12.98 -11.03
CA GLU A 170 -14.96 13.82 -12.08
C GLU A 170 -14.13 15.08 -12.41
N GLY A 171 -12.95 15.24 -11.79
CA GLY A 171 -12.07 16.40 -12.00
C GLY A 171 -11.22 16.72 -10.77
N ALA A 172 -11.31 17.96 -10.29
CA ALA A 172 -10.58 18.40 -9.10
C ALA A 172 -11.13 17.70 -7.84
N TYR A 173 -10.22 17.31 -6.93
CA TYR A 173 -10.59 16.80 -5.62
C TYR A 173 -11.14 17.91 -4.73
N ASP A 174 -12.28 17.66 -4.09
CA ASP A 174 -12.88 18.55 -3.09
C ASP A 174 -13.13 17.77 -1.79
N GLY A 175 -12.27 18.00 -0.79
CA GLY A 175 -12.38 17.38 0.52
C GLY A 175 -12.15 15.86 0.52
N VAL A 176 -12.92 15.17 1.35
CA VAL A 176 -12.77 13.71 1.57
C VAL A 176 -13.38 12.94 0.43
N LEU A 177 -12.59 12.06 -0.19
CA LEU A 177 -13.03 11.21 -1.30
C LEU A 177 -13.69 9.94 -0.78
N ASN A 178 -14.78 9.53 -1.43
CA ASN A 178 -15.40 8.22 -1.22
C ASN A 178 -14.81 7.21 -2.19
N PHE A 179 -14.59 5.99 -1.70
CA PHE A 179 -14.11 4.88 -2.51
C PHE A 179 -15.18 3.80 -2.65
N GLU A 180 -15.26 3.22 -3.83
CA GLU A 180 -16.01 2.00 -4.12
C GLU A 180 -15.10 0.80 -3.86
N GLN A 181 -15.50 -0.10 -2.97
CA GLN A 181 -14.90 -1.44 -2.89
C GLN A 181 -15.33 -2.24 -4.12
N THR A 182 -14.38 -2.52 -5.02
CA THR A 182 -14.66 -3.29 -6.25
C THR A 182 -14.65 -4.78 -5.97
N ILE A 183 -13.70 -5.25 -5.15
CA ILE A 183 -13.56 -6.65 -4.73
C ILE A 183 -13.03 -6.66 -3.30
N SER A 184 -13.61 -7.44 -2.39
CA SER A 184 -13.15 -7.58 -1.00
C SER A 184 -11.97 -8.55 -0.87
N GLY A 185 -11.16 -8.38 0.18
CA GLY A 185 -9.95 -9.19 0.45
C GLY A 185 -8.71 -8.31 0.69
N ASP A 186 -7.53 -8.91 0.68
CA ASP A 186 -6.24 -8.20 0.81
C ASP A 186 -5.63 -7.92 -0.55
N TYR A 187 -5.49 -6.64 -0.92
CA TYR A 187 -4.88 -6.26 -2.19
C TYR A 187 -3.67 -5.35 -1.97
N GLY A 188 -2.55 -5.70 -2.60
CA GLY A 188 -1.27 -5.05 -2.35
C GLY A 188 -0.82 -4.16 -3.50
N HIS A 189 0.43 -4.34 -3.89
CA HIS A 189 1.18 -3.55 -4.88
C HIS A 189 0.33 -3.22 -6.10
N ILE A 190 0.31 -1.95 -6.49
CA ILE A 190 -0.37 -1.47 -7.70
C ILE A 190 0.65 -0.86 -8.64
N VAL A 191 0.70 -1.33 -9.90
CA VAL A 191 1.59 -0.77 -10.94
C VAL A 191 0.85 -0.56 -12.26
N SER A 192 1.28 0.42 -13.03
CA SER A 192 0.76 0.71 -14.38
C SER A 192 1.87 1.24 -15.30
N GLY A 193 1.83 0.82 -16.57
CA GLY A 193 2.78 1.25 -17.61
C GLY A 193 2.22 2.27 -18.60
N ASP A 194 0.95 2.65 -18.47
CA ASP A 194 0.26 3.57 -19.38
C ASP A 194 -0.46 4.71 -18.64
N GLY A 195 0.10 5.08 -17.49
CA GLY A 195 -0.40 6.18 -16.67
C GLY A 195 -1.70 5.85 -15.91
N GLY A 196 -2.11 4.59 -15.85
CA GLY A 196 -3.31 4.14 -15.14
C GLY A 196 -4.54 3.95 -16.03
N SER A 197 -4.35 3.78 -17.34
CA SER A 197 -5.43 3.30 -18.23
C SER A 197 -5.69 1.82 -17.97
N SER A 198 -4.62 1.04 -17.87
CA SER A 198 -4.59 -0.33 -17.38
C SER A 198 -3.84 -0.41 -16.04
N LEU A 199 -4.10 -1.48 -15.28
CA LEU A 199 -3.59 -1.60 -13.92
C LEU A 199 -3.34 -3.05 -13.55
N TRP A 200 -2.18 -3.31 -12.95
CA TRP A 200 -1.85 -4.57 -12.28
C TRP A 200 -1.93 -4.39 -10.77
N THR A 201 -2.49 -5.38 -10.08
CA THR A 201 -2.45 -5.46 -8.61
C THR A 201 -2.37 -6.91 -8.15
N ASP A 202 -1.85 -7.16 -6.95
CA ASP A 202 -1.72 -8.50 -6.40
C ASP A 202 -2.67 -8.75 -5.22
N TYR A 203 -2.86 -10.03 -4.95
CA TYR A 203 -3.52 -10.60 -3.79
C TYR A 203 -2.64 -11.75 -3.29
N PRO A 204 -2.76 -12.18 -2.02
CA PRO A 204 -2.13 -13.41 -1.54
C PRO A 204 -2.44 -14.66 -2.37
N GLY A 205 -1.60 -14.93 -3.37
CA GLY A 205 -1.71 -16.11 -4.23
C GLY A 205 -2.06 -15.82 -5.69
N PHE A 206 -2.28 -14.58 -6.13
CA PHE A 206 -2.44 -14.26 -7.55
C PHE A 206 -2.11 -12.80 -7.89
N VAL A 207 -1.80 -12.54 -9.16
CA VAL A 207 -1.79 -11.18 -9.73
C VAL A 207 -3.01 -11.02 -10.64
N MET A 208 -3.52 -9.81 -10.76
CA MET A 208 -4.65 -9.48 -11.63
C MET A 208 -4.38 -8.25 -12.47
N TYR A 209 -5.02 -8.20 -13.63
CA TYR A 209 -4.93 -7.11 -14.61
C TYR A 209 -6.31 -6.59 -14.98
N TYR A 210 -6.44 -5.27 -14.99
CA TYR A 210 -7.53 -4.53 -15.59
C TYR A 210 -7.04 -3.87 -16.88
N ASP A 211 -7.76 -4.09 -17.97
CA ASP A 211 -7.46 -3.49 -19.28
C ASP A 211 -7.96 -2.04 -19.40
N ASP A 212 -9.09 -1.74 -18.78
CA ASP A 212 -9.72 -0.41 -18.72
C ASP A 212 -10.34 -0.21 -17.33
N ILE A 213 -9.51 0.17 -16.36
CA ILE A 213 -9.89 0.22 -14.94
C ILE A 213 -10.96 1.29 -14.65
N ALA A 214 -11.01 2.34 -15.48
CA ALA A 214 -11.96 3.44 -15.33
C ALA A 214 -13.38 3.06 -15.78
N ASN A 215 -13.50 2.25 -16.84
CA ASN A 215 -14.79 1.93 -17.45
C ASN A 215 -15.27 0.48 -17.21
N SER A 216 -14.42 -0.37 -16.63
CA SER A 216 -14.68 -1.80 -16.43
C SER A 216 -14.30 -2.24 -15.02
N THR A 217 -14.98 -3.28 -14.53
CA THR A 217 -14.56 -4.06 -13.35
C THR A 217 -14.16 -5.48 -13.74
N ASN A 218 -14.13 -5.80 -15.03
CA ASN A 218 -13.63 -7.08 -15.52
C ASN A 218 -12.12 -7.12 -15.32
N MET A 219 -11.64 -8.18 -14.70
CA MET A 219 -10.22 -8.44 -14.53
C MET A 219 -9.89 -9.85 -14.98
N VAL A 220 -8.62 -10.06 -15.30
CA VAL A 220 -8.06 -11.39 -15.55
C VAL A 220 -6.94 -11.61 -14.55
N SER A 221 -6.95 -12.76 -13.88
CA SER A 221 -5.93 -13.14 -12.91
C SER A 221 -5.04 -14.27 -13.41
N TRP A 222 -3.86 -14.36 -12.81
CA TRP A 222 -2.98 -15.51 -12.87
C TRP A 222 -2.60 -15.90 -11.44
N ASP A 223 -2.95 -17.14 -11.06
CA ASP A 223 -2.60 -17.70 -9.77
C ASP A 223 -1.09 -17.94 -9.69
N PHE A 224 -0.48 -17.56 -8.57
CA PHE A 224 0.93 -17.78 -8.34
C PHE A 224 1.26 -19.27 -8.38
N GLU A 225 2.09 -19.66 -9.34
CA GLU A 225 2.61 -21.01 -9.46
C GLU A 225 3.90 -21.15 -8.67
N GLY A 226 4.08 -22.30 -8.02
CA GLY A 226 5.28 -22.62 -7.25
C GLY A 226 5.31 -22.01 -5.85
N SER A 227 6.47 -21.50 -5.42
CA SER A 227 6.69 -20.98 -4.06
C SER A 227 7.79 -19.92 -4.04
N GLY A 228 8.04 -19.28 -2.89
CA GLY A 228 9.09 -18.26 -2.77
C GLY A 228 8.60 -16.82 -2.89
N TYR A 229 7.31 -16.59 -3.18
CA TYR A 229 6.70 -15.26 -3.11
C TYR A 229 6.66 -14.74 -1.66
N LEU A 230 6.66 -13.42 -1.51
CA LEU A 230 6.10 -12.78 -0.31
C LEU A 230 4.57 -12.96 -0.33
N TRP A 231 3.90 -12.58 0.77
CA TRP A 231 2.43 -12.67 0.82
C TRP A 231 1.77 -11.68 -0.15
N LEU A 232 2.33 -10.46 -0.23
CA LEU A 232 2.06 -9.46 -1.26
C LEU A 232 3.37 -9.20 -2.01
N PRO A 233 3.72 -10.01 -3.03
CA PRO A 233 4.99 -9.88 -3.74
C PRO A 233 5.12 -8.56 -4.51
N PRO A 234 6.30 -7.93 -4.52
CA PRO A 234 6.51 -6.70 -5.27
C PRO A 234 6.24 -6.92 -6.76
N LEU A 235 5.59 -5.93 -7.37
CA LEU A 235 5.34 -5.87 -8.80
C LEU A 235 6.25 -4.83 -9.45
N MET A 236 6.68 -5.10 -10.67
CA MET A 236 7.38 -4.13 -11.51
C MET A 236 6.82 -4.22 -12.93
N ILE A 237 6.39 -3.10 -13.48
CA ILE A 237 5.87 -3.07 -14.85
C ILE A 237 6.99 -3.31 -15.88
N ASP A 238 6.66 -3.92 -17.01
CA ASP A 238 7.58 -3.92 -18.16
C ASP A 238 7.77 -2.51 -18.72
N PRO A 239 9.01 -2.10 -19.02
CA PRO A 239 9.29 -0.74 -19.46
C PRO A 239 8.78 -0.38 -20.87
N TYR A 240 8.28 -1.34 -21.64
CA TYR A 240 7.78 -1.12 -23.00
C TYR A 240 6.32 -1.53 -23.20
N GLN A 241 5.78 -2.38 -22.33
CA GLN A 241 4.48 -3.03 -22.52
C GLN A 241 3.63 -2.97 -21.25
N SER A 242 2.58 -2.15 -21.24
CA SER A 242 1.67 -2.05 -20.08
C SER A 242 0.92 -3.35 -19.76
N ASN A 243 0.80 -4.27 -20.73
CA ASN A 243 0.21 -5.58 -20.56
C ASN A 243 1.20 -6.67 -20.09
N VAL A 244 2.38 -6.29 -19.58
CA VAL A 244 3.39 -7.21 -19.03
C VAL A 244 3.86 -6.72 -17.66
N VAL A 245 3.90 -7.64 -16.69
CA VAL A 245 4.36 -7.37 -15.32
C VAL A 245 5.38 -8.41 -14.86
N TYR A 246 6.29 -8.00 -13.98
CA TYR A 246 7.23 -8.85 -13.27
C TYR A 246 6.83 -8.97 -11.81
N ILE A 247 6.84 -10.19 -11.27
CA ILE A 247 6.47 -10.53 -9.89
C ILE A 247 7.70 -11.06 -9.16
N GLY A 248 7.98 -10.53 -7.96
CA GLY A 248 9.16 -10.88 -7.18
C GLY A 248 9.02 -12.15 -6.33
N GLY A 249 10.09 -12.96 -6.32
CA GLY A 249 10.40 -13.95 -5.28
C GLY A 249 10.01 -15.38 -5.65
N GLY A 250 9.06 -15.52 -6.58
CA GLY A 250 8.50 -16.79 -7.02
C GLY A 250 9.41 -17.70 -7.84
N GLY A 251 8.75 -18.59 -8.57
CA GLY A 251 9.36 -19.48 -9.55
C GLY A 251 8.33 -20.55 -9.92
N ILE A 252 8.00 -20.67 -11.20
CA ILE A 252 6.99 -21.62 -11.68
C ILE A 252 7.43 -23.06 -11.32
N GLU A 253 8.70 -23.37 -11.54
CA GLU A 253 9.30 -24.67 -11.21
C GLU A 253 10.40 -24.59 -10.13
N SER A 254 10.62 -23.41 -9.55
CA SER A 254 11.71 -23.10 -8.62
C SER A 254 11.32 -22.05 -7.57
N GLN A 255 12.28 -21.36 -6.96
CA GLN A 255 12.08 -20.28 -5.97
C GLN A 255 13.09 -19.16 -6.24
N ASN A 256 12.79 -17.96 -5.77
CA ASN A 256 13.66 -16.78 -5.82
C ASN A 256 13.98 -16.31 -7.24
N HIS A 257 12.99 -16.27 -8.12
CA HIS A 257 13.06 -15.69 -9.46
C HIS A 257 12.21 -14.42 -9.54
N MET A 258 12.38 -13.70 -10.65
CA MET A 258 11.33 -12.81 -11.16
C MET A 258 10.46 -13.62 -12.11
N VAL A 259 9.15 -13.56 -11.95
CA VAL A 259 8.20 -14.20 -12.88
C VAL A 259 7.62 -13.14 -13.78
N ARG A 260 7.79 -13.29 -15.11
CA ARG A 260 7.20 -12.42 -16.12
C ARG A 260 5.82 -12.94 -16.47
N VAL A 261 4.79 -12.11 -16.36
CA VAL A 261 3.42 -12.42 -16.75
C VAL A 261 2.97 -11.47 -17.85
N THR A 262 2.46 -12.01 -18.96
CA THR A 262 1.96 -11.26 -20.11
C THR A 262 0.47 -11.51 -20.28
N TYR A 263 -0.32 -10.44 -20.31
CA TYR A 263 -1.72 -10.50 -20.69
C TYR A 263 -1.88 -10.41 -22.21
N GLY A 264 -2.62 -11.35 -22.82
CA GLY A 264 -2.90 -11.35 -24.25
C GLY A 264 -4.26 -11.95 -24.60
N ILE A 265 -4.49 -12.17 -25.90
CA ILE A 265 -5.77 -12.68 -26.43
C ILE A 265 -6.15 -14.06 -25.84
N SER A 266 -5.16 -14.86 -25.47
CA SER A 266 -5.33 -16.20 -24.91
C SER A 266 -5.40 -16.24 -23.37
N GLY A 267 -5.40 -15.09 -22.70
CA GLY A 267 -5.33 -14.97 -21.24
C GLY A 267 -3.94 -14.57 -20.77
N MET A 268 -3.54 -15.07 -19.60
CA MET A 268 -2.23 -14.82 -19.00
C MET A 268 -1.24 -15.92 -19.37
N GLU A 269 -0.06 -15.52 -19.82
CA GLU A 269 1.10 -16.41 -20.03
C GLU A 269 2.22 -16.00 -19.08
N SER A 270 2.86 -16.97 -18.43
CA SER A 270 3.92 -16.73 -17.45
C SER A 270 5.21 -17.49 -17.78
N GLU A 271 6.34 -16.90 -17.43
CA GLU A 271 7.67 -17.52 -17.53
C GLU A 271 8.62 -17.01 -16.44
N ASP A 272 9.50 -17.89 -15.97
CA ASP A 272 10.58 -17.50 -15.05
C ASP A 272 11.67 -16.73 -15.82
N ILE A 273 12.11 -15.60 -15.27
CA ILE A 273 13.35 -14.96 -15.70
C ILE A 273 14.53 -15.83 -15.25
N PRO A 274 15.52 -16.11 -16.13
CA PRO A 274 16.51 -17.17 -15.88
C PRO A 274 17.34 -17.01 -14.60
N TYR A 275 17.56 -15.79 -14.13
CA TYR A 275 18.39 -15.52 -12.96
C TYR A 275 17.68 -15.93 -11.66
N THR A 276 18.38 -16.69 -10.82
CA THR A 276 17.92 -17.08 -9.47
C THR A 276 18.65 -16.26 -8.41
N PHE A 277 17.90 -15.65 -7.50
CA PHE A 277 18.43 -14.94 -6.33
C PHE A 277 18.64 -15.89 -5.13
N ASN A 278 19.51 -15.50 -4.20
CA ASN A 278 19.82 -16.32 -3.03
C ASN A 278 18.70 -16.33 -1.96
N SER A 279 17.76 -15.39 -2.05
CA SER A 279 16.63 -15.24 -1.14
C SER A 279 15.44 -14.61 -1.88
N LYS A 280 14.26 -14.54 -1.24
CA LYS A 280 13.05 -14.00 -1.85
C LYS A 280 13.28 -12.56 -2.29
N VAL A 281 12.85 -12.23 -3.50
CA VAL A 281 12.85 -10.85 -3.98
C VAL A 281 11.84 -10.04 -3.17
N SER A 282 12.30 -8.92 -2.64
CA SER A 282 11.54 -8.02 -1.78
C SER A 282 11.30 -6.65 -2.42
N ALA A 283 12.07 -6.28 -3.44
CA ALA A 283 11.83 -5.09 -4.26
C ALA A 283 12.48 -5.26 -5.63
N MET A 284 11.89 -4.62 -6.64
CA MET A 284 12.41 -4.59 -8.01
C MET A 284 12.14 -3.20 -8.59
N ALA A 285 13.09 -2.67 -9.36
CA ALA A 285 12.89 -1.46 -10.12
C ALA A 285 13.81 -1.46 -11.36
N PHE A 286 13.48 -0.65 -12.35
CA PHE A 286 14.38 -0.33 -13.47
C PHE A 286 14.65 1.18 -13.49
N SER A 287 15.78 1.58 -14.06
CA SER A 287 16.12 3.00 -14.17
C SER A 287 15.16 3.72 -15.14
N PRO A 288 14.50 4.81 -14.71
CA PRO A 288 13.63 5.60 -15.59
C PRO A 288 14.43 6.37 -16.67
N VAL A 289 15.73 6.60 -16.45
CA VAL A 289 16.64 7.21 -17.43
C VAL A 289 17.00 6.21 -18.55
N THR A 290 17.14 4.92 -18.20
CA THR A 290 17.42 3.88 -19.19
C THR A 290 16.93 2.50 -18.76
N ASN A 291 16.21 1.85 -19.66
CA ASN A 291 15.63 0.52 -19.41
C ASN A 291 16.68 -0.61 -19.32
N HIS A 292 17.97 -0.31 -19.52
CA HIS A 292 19.07 -1.29 -19.39
C HIS A 292 19.41 -1.65 -17.95
N TYR A 293 19.26 -0.69 -17.02
CA TYR A 293 19.59 -0.90 -15.62
C TYR A 293 18.41 -1.39 -14.81
N TRP A 294 18.52 -2.58 -14.25
CA TRP A 294 17.49 -3.17 -13.37
C TRP A 294 18.09 -3.48 -12.02
N TYR A 295 17.28 -3.39 -10.97
CA TYR A 295 17.71 -3.47 -9.58
C TYR A 295 16.79 -4.41 -8.83
N VAL A 296 17.39 -5.22 -7.94
CA VAL A 296 16.66 -6.18 -7.11
C VAL A 296 17.22 -6.16 -5.70
N SER A 297 16.33 -6.08 -4.70
CA SER A 297 16.64 -6.28 -3.28
C SER A 297 15.95 -7.55 -2.79
N THR A 298 16.61 -8.35 -1.96
CA THR A 298 16.04 -9.55 -1.34
C THR A 298 15.71 -9.35 0.13
N GLU A 299 14.85 -10.20 0.70
CA GLU A 299 14.34 -10.06 2.09
C GLU A 299 15.44 -10.02 3.16
N ASP A 300 16.60 -10.61 2.87
CA ASP A 300 17.79 -10.63 3.72
C ASP A 300 18.75 -9.43 3.48
N GLY A 301 18.26 -8.38 2.81
CA GLY A 301 18.97 -7.12 2.58
C GLY A 301 20.11 -7.21 1.56
N LYS A 302 20.12 -8.22 0.66
CA LYS A 302 21.09 -8.26 -0.46
C LYS A 302 20.57 -7.48 -1.65
N PHE A 303 21.50 -6.84 -2.35
CA PHE A 303 21.22 -6.06 -3.53
C PHE A 303 21.91 -6.64 -4.76
N TYR A 304 21.22 -6.54 -5.89
CA TYR A 304 21.64 -7.00 -7.19
C TYR A 304 21.32 -5.93 -8.24
N TYR A 305 22.20 -5.77 -9.22
CA TYR A 305 21.97 -4.89 -10.37
C TYR A 305 22.24 -5.62 -11.67
N SER A 306 21.54 -5.23 -12.72
CA SER A 306 21.68 -5.73 -14.08
C SER A 306 21.94 -4.56 -15.01
N THR A 307 22.74 -4.80 -16.06
CA THR A 307 22.89 -3.89 -17.21
C THR A 307 22.36 -4.52 -18.50
N THR A 308 21.61 -5.61 -18.36
CA THR A 308 21.14 -6.47 -19.45
C THR A 308 19.62 -6.65 -19.40
N MET A 309 18.92 -5.62 -18.90
CA MET A 309 17.45 -5.63 -18.82
C MET A 309 16.91 -6.84 -18.03
N GLY A 310 17.58 -7.16 -16.92
CA GLY A 310 17.19 -8.27 -16.05
C GLY A 310 17.56 -9.67 -16.54
N GLN A 311 18.27 -9.82 -17.67
CA GLN A 311 18.72 -11.14 -18.13
C GLN A 311 19.79 -11.75 -17.22
N GLU A 312 20.71 -10.92 -16.71
CA GLU A 312 21.80 -11.32 -15.82
C GLU A 312 21.96 -10.28 -14.72
N PHE A 313 22.25 -10.72 -13.49
CA PHE A 313 22.45 -9.84 -12.34
C PHE A 313 23.80 -10.05 -11.66
N THR A 314 24.36 -8.95 -11.16
CA THR A 314 25.56 -8.93 -10.32
C THR A 314 25.16 -8.56 -8.90
N GLN A 315 25.56 -9.38 -7.92
CA GLN A 315 25.34 -9.09 -6.50
C GLN A 315 26.39 -8.09 -5.98
N THR A 316 25.93 -7.08 -5.24
CA THR A 316 26.81 -6.14 -4.53
C THR A 316 27.33 -6.78 -3.23
N SER A 317 28.44 -7.54 -3.34
CA SER A 317 28.98 -8.36 -2.24
C SER A 317 29.39 -7.60 -0.97
N SER A 318 29.75 -6.31 -1.08
CA SER A 318 30.14 -5.44 0.03
C SER A 318 28.95 -4.91 0.82
N PHE A 319 27.72 -5.11 0.32
CA PHE A 319 26.52 -4.51 0.87
C PHE A 319 25.65 -5.54 1.60
N SER A 320 25.11 -5.08 2.72
CA SER A 320 23.95 -5.67 3.39
C SER A 320 23.13 -4.48 3.85
N GLY A 321 22.04 -4.24 3.13
CA GLY A 321 21.16 -3.10 3.34
C GLY A 321 20.15 -3.33 4.45
N PRO A 322 19.10 -2.51 4.48
CA PRO A 322 17.98 -2.73 5.37
C PRO A 322 17.24 -4.00 4.92
N GLU A 323 16.80 -4.80 5.87
CA GLU A 323 15.93 -5.95 5.60
C GLU A 323 14.52 -5.48 5.22
N SER A 324 13.73 -6.33 4.58
CA SER A 324 12.40 -5.96 4.11
C SER A 324 11.33 -6.03 5.20
N HIS A 325 10.18 -5.40 4.94
CA HIS A 325 8.95 -5.80 5.62
C HIS A 325 8.61 -7.25 5.28
N TYR A 326 8.19 -8.03 6.27
CA TYR A 326 8.15 -9.50 6.18
C TYR A 326 7.15 -10.06 5.16
N PHE A 327 6.10 -9.30 4.81
CA PHE A 327 5.10 -9.73 3.83
C PHE A 327 4.95 -8.84 2.61
N TYR A 328 5.45 -7.59 2.67
CA TYR A 328 5.22 -6.55 1.64
C TYR A 328 6.47 -6.24 0.84
N GLY A 329 7.66 -6.33 1.45
CA GLY A 329 8.93 -6.07 0.78
C GLY A 329 9.70 -4.85 1.28
N SER A 330 10.69 -4.44 0.50
CA SER A 330 11.51 -3.23 0.70
C SER A 330 11.21 -2.23 -0.42
N SER A 331 11.90 -1.08 -0.43
CA SER A 331 11.74 -0.06 -1.48
C SER A 331 13.06 0.17 -2.22
N ILE A 332 12.99 0.32 -3.55
CA ILE A 332 14.08 0.80 -4.39
C ILE A 332 13.55 1.98 -5.19
N LEU A 333 14.22 3.12 -5.07
CA LEU A 333 13.93 4.33 -5.85
C LEU A 333 15.14 4.65 -6.72
N PRO A 334 15.14 4.29 -8.01
CA PRO A 334 16.12 4.78 -8.96
C PRO A 334 15.87 6.27 -9.27
N SER A 335 16.93 7.03 -9.47
CA SER A 335 16.83 8.44 -9.82
C SER A 335 16.16 8.65 -11.19
N PRO A 336 15.26 9.65 -11.32
CA PRO A 336 14.70 10.08 -12.60
C PRO A 336 15.69 10.84 -13.49
N VAL A 337 16.81 11.32 -12.93
CA VAL A 337 17.77 12.19 -13.63
C VAL A 337 19.19 11.62 -13.71
N ASP A 338 19.52 10.59 -12.91
CA ASP A 338 20.88 10.02 -12.84
C ASP A 338 20.86 8.47 -12.84
N ASN A 339 21.29 7.85 -13.94
CA ASN A 339 21.27 6.38 -14.07
C ASN A 339 22.21 5.63 -13.11
N GLN A 340 23.08 6.33 -12.38
CA GLN A 340 23.96 5.75 -11.36
C GLN A 340 23.42 5.91 -9.94
N ARG A 341 22.35 6.68 -9.75
CA ARG A 341 21.84 7.07 -8.43
C ARG A 341 20.61 6.26 -8.04
N ILE A 342 20.71 5.61 -6.88
CA ILE A 342 19.71 4.64 -6.40
C ILE A 342 19.58 4.77 -4.89
N TYR A 343 18.34 4.84 -4.40
CA TYR A 343 18.00 4.79 -2.99
C TYR A 343 17.37 3.45 -2.65
N ILE A 344 17.74 2.88 -1.50
CA ILE A 344 17.14 1.66 -0.96
C ILE A 344 16.56 1.97 0.40
N GLY A 345 15.28 1.67 0.61
CA GLY A 345 14.57 1.82 1.87
C GLY A 345 14.13 0.47 2.46
N GLY A 346 14.17 0.34 3.78
CA GLY A 346 13.64 -0.84 4.47
C GLY A 346 13.69 -0.70 5.99
N SER A 347 13.87 -1.82 6.70
CA SER A 347 13.93 -1.88 8.16
C SER A 347 15.19 -1.23 8.74
N GLY A 348 15.00 -0.04 9.31
CA GLY A 348 16.05 0.79 9.93
C GLY A 348 16.27 0.56 11.43
N TYR A 349 15.79 -0.57 11.99
CA TYR A 349 15.89 -0.82 13.44
C TYR A 349 17.25 -1.30 13.92
N SER A 350 18.05 -1.89 13.01
CA SER A 350 19.37 -2.45 13.32
C SER A 350 20.49 -1.90 12.41
N ASN A 351 20.14 -1.05 11.46
CA ASN A 351 21.01 -0.42 10.47
C ASN A 351 20.28 0.81 9.88
N PRO A 352 20.92 1.68 9.09
CA PRO A 352 20.23 2.79 8.42
C PRO A 352 18.95 2.41 7.70
N ALA A 353 17.89 3.22 7.82
CA ALA A 353 16.62 2.94 7.15
C ALA A 353 16.68 3.17 5.63
N VAL A 354 17.57 4.06 5.19
CA VAL A 354 17.81 4.40 3.78
C VAL A 354 19.30 4.35 3.45
N TYR A 355 19.64 3.85 2.27
CA TYR A 355 20.99 3.88 1.70
C TYR A 355 20.98 4.49 0.31
N LEU A 356 22.08 5.13 -0.06
CA LEU A 356 22.31 5.75 -1.37
C LEU A 356 23.49 5.08 -2.09
N SER A 357 23.31 4.75 -3.36
CA SER A 357 24.39 4.50 -4.32
C SER A 357 24.47 5.64 -5.32
N THR A 358 25.69 6.03 -5.70
CA THR A 358 25.97 6.99 -6.80
C THR A 358 26.84 6.34 -7.89
N ASN A 359 26.85 5.00 -7.94
CA ASN A 359 27.67 4.22 -8.87
C ASN A 359 26.94 2.98 -9.38
N GLY A 360 25.65 3.12 -9.69
CA GLY A 360 24.84 2.07 -10.32
C GLY A 360 24.61 0.85 -9.43
N GLY A 361 24.77 1.00 -8.11
CA GLY A 361 24.58 -0.06 -7.13
C GLY A 361 25.85 -0.83 -6.75
N GLU A 362 27.03 -0.46 -7.26
CA GLU A 362 28.29 -1.13 -6.90
C GLU A 362 28.68 -0.94 -5.42
N SER A 363 28.24 0.14 -4.80
CA SER A 363 28.40 0.40 -3.37
C SER A 363 27.33 1.35 -2.85
N PHE A 364 27.09 1.29 -1.53
CA PHE A 364 26.10 2.11 -0.85
C PHE A 364 26.67 2.77 0.39
N ILE A 365 26.15 3.96 0.71
CA ILE A 365 26.40 4.68 1.95
C ILE A 365 25.08 4.95 2.69
N PRO A 366 25.09 5.11 4.02
CA PRO A 366 23.90 5.54 4.76
C PRO A 366 23.35 6.86 4.23
N PHE A 367 22.02 6.96 4.14
CA PHE A 367 21.29 8.15 3.68
C PHE A 367 20.08 8.44 4.59
N ASP A 368 20.27 8.30 5.90
CA ASP A 368 19.21 8.35 6.93
C ASP A 368 19.35 9.54 7.90
N ASN A 369 20.18 10.53 7.55
CA ASN A 369 20.36 11.73 8.38
C ASN A 369 19.03 12.47 8.56
N GLY A 370 18.53 12.56 9.80
CA GLY A 370 17.24 13.18 10.13
C GLY A 370 16.11 12.18 10.33
N LEU A 371 16.25 10.93 9.89
CA LEU A 371 15.27 9.88 10.17
C LEU A 371 15.47 9.29 11.58
N PRO A 372 14.39 8.99 12.32
CA PRO A 372 14.46 8.06 13.44
C PRO A 372 14.67 6.62 12.95
N ASN A 373 14.96 5.71 13.88
CA ASN A 373 14.87 4.28 13.57
C ASN A 373 13.41 3.95 13.21
N THR A 374 13.19 3.60 11.96
CA THR A 374 11.86 3.33 11.39
C THR A 374 11.98 2.30 10.27
N LEU A 375 10.84 1.83 9.77
CA LEU A 375 10.74 1.07 8.52
C LEU A 375 10.27 2.00 7.40
N ILE A 376 10.98 1.98 6.27
CA ILE A 376 10.57 2.63 5.02
C ILE A 376 9.76 1.63 4.19
N TYR A 377 8.53 1.98 3.86
CA TYR A 377 7.64 1.14 3.04
C TYR A 377 7.73 1.51 1.56
N GLU A 378 7.71 2.80 1.25
CA GLU A 378 7.80 3.31 -0.11
C GLU A 378 8.50 4.67 -0.14
N MET A 379 9.17 4.96 -1.26
CA MET A 379 9.76 6.27 -1.54
C MET A 379 9.35 6.73 -2.93
N ALA A 380 9.13 8.04 -3.07
CA ALA A 380 8.92 8.72 -4.35
C ALA A 380 9.79 9.98 -4.37
N CYS A 381 10.04 10.54 -5.55
CA CYS A 381 10.77 11.80 -5.66
C CYS A 381 10.10 12.72 -6.68
N LEU A 382 10.49 13.99 -6.62
CA LEU A 382 10.18 14.92 -7.68
C LEU A 382 10.93 14.55 -8.96
N PRO A 383 10.43 14.91 -10.16
CA PRO A 383 11.06 14.57 -11.43
C PRO A 383 12.50 15.09 -11.53
N ASP A 384 12.79 16.25 -10.95
CA ASP A 384 14.13 16.84 -10.86
C ASP A 384 14.98 16.29 -9.69
N GLU A 385 14.42 15.37 -8.90
CA GLU A 385 14.99 14.78 -7.69
C GLU A 385 15.36 15.79 -6.59
N SER A 386 14.86 17.04 -6.65
CA SER A 386 15.14 18.06 -5.63
C SER A 386 14.61 17.68 -4.24
N MET A 387 13.56 16.87 -4.19
CA MET A 387 13.01 16.28 -2.97
C MET A 387 12.70 14.79 -3.14
N ILE A 388 12.92 14.04 -2.06
CA ILE A 388 12.51 12.64 -1.92
C ILE A 388 11.53 12.55 -0.77
N PHE A 389 10.45 11.80 -0.94
CA PHE A 389 9.42 11.56 0.07
C PHE A 389 9.46 10.10 0.47
N ALA A 390 9.19 9.82 1.75
CA ALA A 390 9.15 8.48 2.29
C ALA A 390 7.89 8.25 3.13
N ALA A 391 7.21 7.15 2.83
CA ALA A 391 6.16 6.59 3.68
C ALA A 391 6.82 5.64 4.71
N THR A 392 6.63 5.93 6.00
CA THR A 392 7.33 5.21 7.07
C THR A 392 6.38 4.74 8.18
N GLU A 393 6.87 3.81 9.01
CA GLU A 393 6.13 3.29 10.17
C GLU A 393 5.74 4.37 11.18
N VAL A 394 6.50 5.47 11.25
CA VAL A 394 6.37 6.54 12.26
C VAL A 394 5.91 7.89 11.68
N GLY A 395 5.47 7.93 10.42
CA GLY A 395 4.97 9.15 9.77
C GLY A 395 5.52 9.38 8.36
N PRO A 396 5.09 10.45 7.69
CA PRO A 396 5.61 10.87 6.40
C PRO A 396 6.87 11.73 6.56
N TYR A 397 7.89 11.47 5.75
CA TYR A 397 9.14 12.23 5.75
C TYR A 397 9.46 12.76 4.36
N ALA A 398 10.18 13.88 4.30
CA ALA A 398 10.78 14.40 3.08
C ALA A 398 12.27 14.71 3.28
N TYR A 399 13.10 14.43 2.29
CA TYR A 399 14.47 14.87 2.18
C TYR A 399 14.56 15.99 1.15
N SER A 400 15.08 17.15 1.54
CA SER A 400 15.45 18.21 0.61
C SER A 400 16.96 18.23 0.43
N PHE A 401 17.43 18.28 -0.83
CA PHE A 401 18.86 18.39 -1.11
C PHE A 401 19.48 19.72 -0.68
N ASP A 402 18.67 20.77 -0.58
CA ASP A 402 19.12 22.08 -0.07
C ASP A 402 19.41 22.02 1.44
N GLU A 403 18.57 21.30 2.19
CA GLU A 403 18.68 21.18 3.65
C GLU A 403 19.59 20.02 4.09
N GLY A 404 19.78 19.01 3.24
CA GLY A 404 20.73 17.90 3.47
C GLY A 404 20.33 16.92 4.59
N HIS A 405 19.04 16.85 4.92
CA HIS A 405 18.49 15.92 5.90
C HIS A 405 17.01 15.62 5.65
N TRP A 406 16.54 14.51 6.22
CA TRP A 406 15.13 14.14 6.27
C TRP A 406 14.41 14.93 7.37
N GLU A 407 13.21 15.40 7.05
CA GLU A 407 12.32 16.12 7.94
C GLU A 407 10.95 15.42 8.00
N ASP A 408 10.33 15.42 9.18
CA ASP A 408 8.95 14.98 9.38
C ASP A 408 8.00 16.04 8.81
N ILE A 409 7.16 15.63 7.86
CA ILE A 409 6.22 16.53 7.16
C ILE A 409 4.76 16.37 7.61
N SER A 410 4.51 15.63 8.70
CA SER A 410 3.16 15.44 9.26
C SER A 410 2.49 16.75 9.69
N ALA A 411 3.28 17.73 10.12
CA ALA A 411 2.82 19.01 10.64
C ALA A 411 1.69 18.85 11.69
N ASP A 412 0.75 19.80 11.78
CA ASP A 412 -0.32 19.78 12.80
C ASP A 412 -1.57 18.97 12.37
N ASN A 413 -1.68 18.56 11.11
CA ASN A 413 -2.93 18.05 10.53
C ASN A 413 -2.88 16.58 10.13
N ALA A 414 -1.70 16.04 9.82
CA ALA A 414 -1.60 14.65 9.38
C ALA A 414 -1.78 13.70 10.58
N PRO A 415 -2.39 12.53 10.37
CA PRO A 415 -2.63 11.57 11.44
C PRO A 415 -1.33 10.93 11.94
N ASP A 416 -1.25 10.72 13.25
CA ASP A 416 -0.23 9.86 13.88
C ASP A 416 -0.56 8.39 13.58
N GLN A 417 -0.03 7.87 12.47
CA GLN A 417 -0.22 6.52 11.94
C GLN A 417 1.01 6.05 11.16
N THR A 418 1.01 4.78 10.81
CA THR A 418 1.90 4.23 9.78
C THR A 418 1.46 4.68 8.40
N TYR A 419 2.44 5.12 7.61
CA TYR A 419 2.31 5.51 6.22
C TYR A 419 2.91 4.39 5.37
N TRP A 420 2.12 3.79 4.49
CA TRP A 420 2.55 2.65 3.70
C TRP A 420 2.94 3.02 2.28
N THR A 421 2.27 4.02 1.70
CA THR A 421 2.56 4.44 0.33
C THR A 421 2.82 5.90 0.19
N VAL A 422 3.57 6.23 -0.85
CA VAL A 422 3.78 7.60 -1.30
C VAL A 422 3.81 7.65 -2.83
N ASP A 423 2.97 8.48 -3.41
CA ASP A 423 2.81 8.64 -4.85
C ASP A 423 2.92 10.13 -5.21
N TYR A 424 3.87 10.51 -6.07
CA TYR A 424 3.95 11.87 -6.57
C TYR A 424 3.17 12.02 -7.88
N ILE A 425 2.18 12.90 -7.91
CA ILE A 425 1.36 13.21 -9.08
C ILE A 425 1.79 14.57 -9.63
N HIS A 426 2.60 14.52 -10.67
CA HIS A 426 3.21 15.69 -11.29
C HIS A 426 2.18 16.72 -11.77
N GLU A 427 1.15 16.29 -12.48
CA GLU A 427 0.20 17.17 -13.17
C GLU A 427 -0.63 18.04 -12.23
N ILE A 428 -0.70 17.67 -10.95
CA ILE A 428 -1.43 18.39 -9.91
C ILE A 428 -0.53 18.81 -8.74
N HIS A 429 0.79 18.64 -8.84
CA HIS A 429 1.79 19.00 -7.83
C HIS A 429 1.46 18.47 -6.42
N THR A 430 1.11 17.19 -6.35
CA THR A 430 0.65 16.57 -5.10
C THR A 430 1.47 15.34 -4.79
N VAL A 431 1.94 15.24 -3.55
CA VAL A 431 2.47 13.99 -2.99
C VAL A 431 1.35 13.36 -2.16
N ARG A 432 0.92 12.17 -2.54
CA ARG A 432 -0.21 11.46 -1.96
C ARG A 432 0.27 10.29 -1.12
N PHE A 433 -0.16 10.24 0.12
CA PHE A 433 0.23 9.22 1.07
C PHE A 433 -0.95 8.32 1.46
N GLY A 434 -0.78 7.00 1.33
CA GLY A 434 -1.70 6.02 1.91
C GLY A 434 -1.29 5.67 3.34
N THR A 435 -2.25 5.68 4.26
CA THR A 435 -2.02 5.31 5.67
C THR A 435 -2.64 3.96 5.99
N TYR A 436 -2.07 3.30 6.98
CA TYR A 436 -2.63 2.07 7.53
C TYR A 436 -3.65 2.38 8.62
N GLY A 437 -4.84 2.86 8.22
CA GLY A 437 -5.98 3.04 9.11
C GLY A 437 -6.51 4.47 9.26
N ARG A 438 -6.03 5.43 8.46
CA ARG A 438 -6.52 6.83 8.46
C ARG A 438 -6.76 7.42 7.07
N GLY A 439 -6.97 6.59 6.06
CA GLY A 439 -7.26 7.05 4.71
C GLY A 439 -6.03 7.49 3.91
N ILE A 440 -6.24 8.37 2.94
CA ILE A 440 -5.23 8.88 2.02
C ILE A 440 -5.10 10.40 2.23
N TRP A 441 -3.87 10.90 2.28
CA TRP A 441 -3.55 12.28 2.61
C TRP A 441 -2.65 12.92 1.55
N ASP A 442 -3.02 14.13 1.12
CA ASP A 442 -2.25 14.90 0.16
C ASP A 442 -1.33 15.89 0.88
N TYR A 443 -0.08 15.94 0.46
CA TYR A 443 0.89 16.96 0.79
C TYR A 443 1.15 17.80 -0.46
N THR A 444 0.93 19.11 -0.33
CA THR A 444 1.16 20.08 -1.39
C THR A 444 2.18 21.11 -0.92
N PHE A 445 2.92 21.66 -1.87
CA PHE A 445 4.00 22.60 -1.60
C PHE A 445 4.12 23.61 -2.75
N ASP A 446 4.62 24.80 -2.45
CA ASP A 446 4.76 25.90 -3.41
C ASP A 446 6.11 25.82 -4.18
N TYR A 447 6.40 24.65 -4.77
CA TYR A 447 7.55 24.44 -5.67
C TYR A 447 7.06 23.67 -6.89
N ASN A 448 7.50 24.09 -8.09
CA ASN A 448 7.13 23.42 -9.32
C ASN A 448 8.33 22.66 -9.91
N PRO A 449 8.38 21.32 -9.78
CA PRO A 449 9.48 20.51 -10.29
C PRO A 449 9.24 20.06 -11.75
N VAL A 450 8.58 20.89 -12.57
CA VAL A 450 8.28 20.52 -13.95
C VAL A 450 9.56 20.35 -14.77
N LEU A 451 9.84 19.11 -15.21
CA LEU A 451 10.80 18.83 -16.28
C LEU A 451 10.09 19.07 -17.61
N LEU A 452 10.08 20.32 -18.06
CA LEU A 452 9.60 20.66 -19.40
C LEU A 452 10.81 20.66 -20.34
N GLU A 453 10.82 19.74 -21.31
CA GLU A 453 11.92 19.68 -22.30
C GLU A 453 12.08 21.02 -23.00
N GLY A 454 13.29 21.57 -22.94
CA GLY A 454 13.61 22.89 -23.46
C GLY A 454 13.33 24.05 -22.50
N ASP A 455 12.76 23.84 -21.31
CA ASP A 455 12.59 24.86 -20.26
C ASP A 455 13.81 24.87 -19.34
N LEU A 456 14.82 25.62 -19.76
CA LEU A 456 16.13 25.70 -19.12
C LEU A 456 16.14 26.73 -17.99
N ASN A 457 15.17 27.64 -17.95
CA ASN A 457 15.07 28.69 -16.94
C ASN A 457 14.02 28.41 -15.84
N GLN A 458 13.29 27.30 -15.93
CA GLN A 458 12.28 26.83 -14.98
C GLN A 458 11.09 27.79 -14.83
N ASP A 459 10.70 28.47 -15.92
CA ASP A 459 9.58 29.40 -15.93
C ASP A 459 8.25 28.79 -16.42
N GLU A 460 8.24 27.47 -16.64
CA GLU A 460 7.13 26.68 -17.16
C GLU A 460 6.80 26.96 -18.64
N THR A 461 7.64 27.71 -19.35
CA THR A 461 7.40 28.08 -20.75
C THR A 461 8.65 27.94 -21.60
N VAL A 462 8.66 26.93 -22.48
CA VAL A 462 9.69 26.83 -23.53
C VAL A 462 9.59 28.02 -24.48
N ASN A 463 10.53 28.94 -24.36
CA ASN A 463 10.53 30.20 -25.09
C ASN A 463 11.96 30.62 -25.52
N VAL A 464 12.08 31.82 -26.10
CA VAL A 464 13.38 32.31 -26.63
C VAL A 464 14.42 32.54 -25.53
N GLU A 465 14.00 32.74 -24.29
CA GLU A 465 14.89 32.88 -23.13
C GLU A 465 15.61 31.56 -22.86
N ASP A 466 14.94 30.42 -23.00
CA ASP A 466 15.59 29.10 -22.90
C ASP A 466 16.61 28.87 -24.01
N LEU A 467 16.27 29.26 -25.24
CA LEU A 467 17.21 29.17 -26.35
C LEU A 467 18.47 30.02 -26.09
N ILE A 468 18.33 31.16 -25.42
CA ILE A 468 19.48 31.98 -25.01
C ILE A 468 20.30 31.26 -23.95
N VAL A 469 19.66 30.65 -22.94
CA VAL A 469 20.34 29.86 -21.90
C VAL A 469 21.07 28.67 -22.52
N LEU A 470 20.45 27.93 -23.45
CA LEU A 470 21.07 26.80 -24.14
C LEU A 470 22.29 27.21 -24.95
N VAL A 471 22.19 28.33 -25.68
CA VAL A 471 23.31 28.91 -26.42
C VAL A 471 24.42 29.36 -25.48
N GLU A 472 24.09 29.93 -24.33
CA GLU A 472 25.09 30.32 -23.33
C GLU A 472 25.84 29.10 -22.78
N ILE A 473 25.12 28.04 -22.42
CA ILE A 473 25.69 26.77 -21.94
C ILE A 473 26.71 26.22 -22.96
N VAL A 474 26.31 26.08 -24.22
CA VAL A 474 27.17 25.54 -25.29
C VAL A 474 28.36 26.44 -25.61
N LEU A 475 28.22 27.77 -25.45
CA LEU A 475 29.30 28.72 -25.75
C LEU A 475 30.30 28.90 -24.60
N THR A 476 29.91 28.59 -23.36
CA THR A 476 30.68 28.96 -22.18
C THR A 476 31.26 27.79 -21.39
N ASP A 477 30.97 26.54 -21.78
CA ASP A 477 31.35 25.33 -21.01
C ASP A 477 31.02 25.51 -19.52
N MET A 478 29.83 26.04 -19.23
CA MET A 478 29.35 26.22 -17.86
C MET A 478 29.08 24.86 -17.20
N ASP A 479 29.40 24.74 -15.92
CA ASP A 479 28.85 23.66 -15.09
C ASP A 479 27.33 23.86 -15.02
N ILE A 480 26.59 22.87 -15.52
CA ILE A 480 25.13 22.84 -15.53
C ILE A 480 24.63 21.87 -14.45
N SER A 481 23.43 22.13 -13.92
CA SER A 481 22.79 21.21 -12.98
C SER A 481 22.26 19.97 -13.69
N ASP A 482 22.01 18.89 -12.92
CA ASP A 482 21.39 17.66 -13.43
C ASP A 482 20.01 17.96 -14.07
N TYR A 483 19.25 18.92 -13.52
CA TYR A 483 18.01 19.42 -14.14
C TYR A 483 18.27 19.97 -15.55
N VAL A 484 19.20 20.92 -15.69
CA VAL A 484 19.50 21.55 -16.98
C VAL A 484 19.98 20.53 -17.99
N MET A 485 20.73 19.51 -17.55
CA MET A 485 21.11 18.39 -18.39
C MET A 485 19.88 17.60 -18.86
N SER A 486 18.95 17.28 -17.95
CA SER A 486 17.76 16.47 -18.25
C SER A 486 16.76 17.15 -19.20
N VAL A 487 16.61 18.48 -19.13
CA VAL A 487 15.69 19.23 -20.02
C VAL A 487 16.38 19.84 -21.24
N GLY A 488 17.71 19.90 -21.23
CA GLY A 488 18.52 20.55 -22.27
C GLY A 488 19.14 19.61 -23.30
N ASP A 489 19.30 18.32 -22.97
CA ASP A 489 19.72 17.27 -23.90
C ASP A 489 18.50 16.77 -24.69
N LEU A 490 18.13 17.51 -25.74
CA LEU A 490 16.91 17.29 -26.50
C LEU A 490 17.02 16.13 -27.50
N ASN A 491 18.22 15.59 -27.68
CA ASN A 491 18.47 14.45 -28.56
C ASN A 491 18.81 13.15 -27.80
N TYR A 492 18.96 13.24 -26.46
CA TYR A 492 19.25 12.17 -25.51
C TYR A 492 20.58 11.43 -25.77
N ASP A 493 21.62 12.14 -26.21
CA ASP A 493 22.96 11.58 -26.41
C ASP A 493 23.91 11.77 -25.22
N ALA A 494 23.38 12.30 -24.11
CA ALA A 494 24.09 12.66 -22.89
C ALA A 494 25.09 13.81 -23.09
N SER A 495 24.86 14.69 -24.08
CA SER A 495 25.60 15.94 -24.23
C SER A 495 24.69 17.09 -24.68
N ILE A 496 24.92 18.29 -24.13
CA ILE A 496 24.29 19.52 -24.63
C ILE A 496 25.22 20.17 -25.65
N ASP A 497 24.81 20.18 -26.91
CA ASP A 497 25.59 20.72 -28.02
C ASP A 497 24.76 21.52 -29.05
N LEU A 498 25.34 21.75 -30.24
CA LEU A 498 24.70 22.53 -31.30
C LEU A 498 23.41 21.86 -31.82
N ILE A 499 23.28 20.55 -31.74
CA ILE A 499 22.11 19.79 -32.16
C ILE A 499 20.93 20.13 -31.26
N ASP A 500 21.13 20.25 -29.95
CA ASP A 500 20.06 20.62 -29.02
C ASP A 500 19.60 22.06 -29.24
N ILE A 501 20.51 22.98 -29.54
CA ILE A 501 20.16 24.35 -29.95
C ILE A 501 19.25 24.33 -31.19
N LEU A 502 19.55 23.45 -32.16
CA LEU A 502 18.74 23.34 -33.37
C LEU A 502 17.36 22.75 -33.10
N ILE A 503 17.27 21.74 -32.23
CA ILE A 503 16.00 21.12 -31.83
C ILE A 503 15.14 22.14 -31.08
N LEU A 504 15.72 22.84 -30.09
CA LEU A 504 15.01 23.86 -29.33
C LEU A 504 14.54 25.00 -30.24
N ALA A 505 15.37 25.45 -31.17
CA ALA A 505 14.98 26.47 -32.13
C ALA A 505 13.85 26.04 -33.07
N ASP A 506 13.78 24.75 -33.42
CA ASP A 506 12.69 24.17 -34.22
C ASP A 506 11.39 24.10 -33.40
N MET A 507 11.46 23.66 -32.14
CA MET A 507 10.33 23.64 -31.20
C MET A 507 9.70 25.03 -31.01
N LEU A 508 10.50 26.09 -31.04
CA LEU A 508 10.03 27.48 -30.92
C LEU A 508 9.48 28.07 -32.24
N ALA A 509 9.70 27.40 -33.37
CA ALA A 509 9.30 27.87 -34.69
C ALA A 509 7.88 27.41 -35.09
N ASP A 510 7.37 26.36 -34.44
CA ASP A 510 6.01 25.85 -34.56
C ASP A 510 5.03 26.57 -33.61
#